data_AF-A0A528CI13-F1
#
_entry.id   AF-A0A528CI13-F1
#
_cell.length_a   1.000
_cell.length_b   1.000
_cell.length_c   1.000
_cell.angle_alpha   90.00
_cell.angle_beta   90.00
_cell.angle_gamma   90.00
#
_symmetry.space_group_name_H-M   'P 1'
#
loop_
_entity.id
_entity.type
_entity.pdbx_description
1 polymer ?
#
loop_
_entity_poly.entity_id
_entity_poly.type
_entity_poly.pdbx_seq_one_letter_code
_entity_poly.pdbx_strand_id
1 'polypeptide(L)' 'TLRLRPDRIIVGEVRGAEALDMLKAWNTGHPGGIATVHANSARSALYRIEQLAQEAVVTVPRRLIAEAIDLIVFIAGR' A
#
# COMPACT_ATOMS: atom_id res chain seq x y z
N THR A 1 10.90 5.03 9.62
CA THR A 1 11.38 5.68 8.37
C THR A 1 10.97 7.16 8.25
N LEU A 2 9.90 7.63 8.90
CA LEU A 2 9.41 9.02 8.83
C LEU A 2 10.36 10.13 9.36
N ARG A 3 11.48 9.76 10.01
CA ARG A 3 12.46 10.73 10.55
C ARG A 3 13.60 11.04 9.59
N LEU A 4 13.65 10.35 8.44
CA LEU A 4 14.73 10.46 7.45
C LEU A 4 14.41 11.43 6.31
N ARG A 5 13.23 12.07 6.34
CA ARG A 5 12.73 12.99 5.30
C ARG A 5 12.92 12.45 3.86
N PRO A 6 12.52 11.20 3.56
CA PRO A 6 12.75 10.63 2.22
C PRO A 6 11.90 11.32 1.15
N ASP A 7 12.38 11.35 -0.10
CA ASP A 7 11.54 11.83 -1.22
C ASP A 7 10.54 10.76 -1.68
N ARG A 8 10.88 9.48 -1.50
CA ARG A 8 10.06 8.30 -1.85
C ARG A 8 10.25 7.21 -0.82
N ILE A 9 9.19 6.44 -0.55
CA ILE A 9 9.26 5.28 0.35
C ILE A 9 9.03 4.01 -0.49
N ILE A 10 10.06 3.16 -0.57
CA ILE A 10 9.97 1.87 -1.26
C ILE A 10 9.78 0.77 -0.20
N VAL A 11 8.74 -0.04 -0.37
CA VAL A 11 8.48 -1.21 0.45
C VAL A 11 8.69 -2.44 -0.42
N GLY A 12 9.66 -3.29 -0.06
CA GLY A 12 9.99 -4.46 -0.88
C GLY A 12 8.79 -5.38 -1.10
N GLU A 13 8.08 -5.71 -0.02
CA GLU A 13 6.88 -6.55 -0.03
C GLU A 13 5.98 -6.15 1.15
N VAL A 14 4.67 -6.07 0.92
CA VAL A 14 3.66 -5.83 1.97
C VAL A 14 2.93 -7.13 2.26
N ARG A 15 2.95 -7.55 3.53
CA ARG A 15 2.53 -8.87 3.97
C ARG A 15 1.52 -8.86 5.12
N GLY A 16 1.39 -7.76 5.85
CA GLY A 16 0.54 -7.63 7.04
C GLY A 16 0.03 -6.20 7.29
N ALA A 17 -0.31 -5.97 8.56
CA ALA A 17 -0.78 -4.69 9.11
C ALA A 17 0.04 -3.44 8.74
N GLU A 18 1.31 -3.58 8.35
CA GLU A 18 2.16 -2.48 7.89
C GLU A 18 1.62 -1.78 6.62
N ALA A 19 0.67 -2.41 5.92
CA ALA A 19 -0.05 -1.79 4.82
C ALA A 19 -0.69 -0.44 5.21
N LEU A 20 -1.26 -0.33 6.42
CA LEU A 20 -1.89 0.91 6.86
C LEU A 20 -0.85 2.02 7.09
N ASP A 21 0.29 1.68 7.67
CA ASP A 21 1.38 2.63 7.91
C ASP A 21 2.01 3.09 6.60
N MET A 22 2.16 2.19 5.62
CA MET A 22 2.60 2.52 4.27
C MET A 22 1.64 3.52 3.59
N LEU A 23 0.34 3.24 3.59
CA LEU A 23 -0.67 4.12 2.97
C LEU A 23 -0.68 5.51 3.62
N LYS A 24 -0.59 5.58 4.94
CA LYS A 24 -0.46 6.85 5.66
C LYS A 24 0.82 7.58 5.28
N ALA A 25 1.94 6.88 5.19
CA ALA A 25 3.23 7.50 4.88
C ALA A 25 3.27 8.07 3.46
N TRP A 26 2.68 7.39 2.47
CA TRP A 26 2.56 7.90 1.09
C TRP A 26 1.61 9.08 0.96
N ASN A 27 0.54 9.12 1.76
CA ASN A 27 -0.40 10.24 1.76
C ASN A 27 0.06 11.44 2.60
N THR A 28 1.05 11.27 3.50
CA THR A 28 1.49 12.32 4.42
C THR A 28 2.98 12.61 4.28
N GLY A 29 3.29 13.77 3.72
CA GLY A 29 4.64 14.35 3.76
C GLY A 29 5.70 13.68 2.87
N HIS A 30 5.37 12.60 2.15
CA HIS A 30 6.30 11.90 1.25
C HIS A 30 5.55 11.54 -0.04
N PRO A 31 5.76 12.23 -1.16
CA PRO A 31 4.96 12.05 -2.37
C PRO A 31 5.25 10.69 -3.02
N GLY A 32 4.51 9.67 -2.58
CA GLY A 32 4.42 8.36 -3.20
C GLY A 32 5.60 7.41 -2.93
N GLY A 33 5.55 6.29 -3.64
CA GLY A 33 6.47 5.19 -3.47
C GLY A 33 6.12 4.01 -4.35
N ILE A 34 6.81 2.90 -4.12
CA ILE A 34 6.56 1.63 -4.81
C ILE A 34 6.48 0.55 -3.74
N ALA A 35 5.52 -0.35 -3.89
CA ALA A 35 5.48 -1.58 -3.13
C ALA A 35 5.12 -2.77 -4.00
N THR A 36 5.49 -3.96 -3.55
CA THR A 36 4.97 -5.20 -4.12
C THR A 36 4.00 -5.88 -3.16
N VAL A 37 3.02 -6.58 -3.72
CA VAL A 37 2.04 -7.36 -2.97
C VAL A 37 1.62 -8.56 -3.81
N HIS A 38 1.46 -9.71 -3.19
CA HIS A 38 0.92 -10.90 -3.85
C HIS A 38 -0.58 -10.74 -4.11
N ALA A 39 -0.99 -10.82 -5.37
CA ALA A 39 -2.39 -10.79 -5.78
C ALA A 39 -2.58 -11.54 -7.11
N ASN A 40 -3.80 -12.03 -7.34
CA ASN A 40 -4.15 -12.79 -8.55
C ASN A 40 -4.62 -11.91 -9.73
N SER A 41 -4.71 -10.59 -9.52
CA SER A 41 -5.01 -9.59 -10.55
C SER A 41 -4.72 -8.19 -10.01
N ALA A 42 -4.69 -7.18 -10.88
CA ALA A 42 -4.57 -5.78 -10.45
C ALA A 42 -5.71 -5.35 -9.51
N ARG A 43 -6.95 -5.78 -9.79
CA ARG A 43 -8.10 -5.50 -8.92
C ARG A 43 -7.98 -6.22 -7.58
N SER A 44 -7.55 -7.48 -7.59
CA SER A 44 -7.33 -8.26 -6.37
C SER A 44 -6.25 -7.64 -5.48
N ALA A 45 -5.30 -6.90 -6.04
CA ALA A 45 -4.29 -6.19 -5.26
C ALA A 45 -4.90 -5.11 -4.37
N LEU A 46 -5.91 -4.36 -4.85
CA LEU A 46 -6.64 -3.38 -4.04
C LEU A 46 -7.35 -4.05 -2.86
N TYR A 47 -8.05 -5.16 -3.10
CA TYR A 47 -8.70 -5.93 -2.02
C TYR A 47 -7.69 -6.50 -1.04
N ARG A 48 -6.52 -6.93 -1.53
CA ARG A 48 -5.45 -7.44 -0.67
C ARG A 48 -4.91 -6.34 0.24
N ILE A 49 -4.63 -5.15 -0.28
CA ILE A 49 -4.20 -4.00 0.52
C ILE A 49 -5.27 -3.62 1.56
N GLU A 50 -6.55 -3.63 1.19
CA GLU A 50 -7.64 -3.41 2.14
C GLU A 50 -7.64 -4.44 3.28
N GLN A 51 -7.54 -5.73 2.96
CA GLN A 51 -7.48 -6.81 3.95
C GLN A 51 -6.27 -6.66 4.89
N LEU A 52 -5.10 -6.36 4.34
CA LEU A 52 -3.88 -6.17 5.12
C LEU A 52 -3.99 -4.96 6.05
N ALA A 53 -4.56 -3.85 5.58
CA ALA A 53 -4.82 -2.68 6.43
C ALA A 53 -5.84 -2.97 7.53
N GLN A 54 -6.79 -3.88 7.29
CA GLN A 54 -7.80 -4.30 8.27
C GLN A 54 -7.19 -5.04 9.47
N GLU A 55 -6.00 -5.64 9.32
CA GLU A 55 -5.29 -6.24 10.45
C GLU A 55 -4.89 -5.20 11.51
N ALA A 56 -4.77 -3.92 11.12
CA ALA A 56 -4.42 -2.80 12.01
C ALA A 56 -5.64 -2.02 12.55
N VAL A 57 -6.82 -2.12 11.91
CA VAL A 57 -7.99 -1.29 12.25
C VAL A 57 -9.31 -1.98 11.89
N VAL A 58 -10.34 -1.79 12.72
CA VAL A 58 -11.67 -2.37 12.52
C VAL A 58 -12.32 -1.89 11.21
N THR A 59 -12.26 -0.57 10.96
CA THR A 59 -12.84 0.06 9.77
C THR A 59 -11.73 0.63 8.90
N VAL A 60 -11.52 0.02 7.74
CA VAL A 60 -10.48 0.46 6.79
C VAL A 60 -10.91 1.75 6.09
N PRO A 61 -10.06 2.79 6.07
CA PRO A 61 -10.34 4.01 5.32
C PRO A 61 -10.10 3.76 3.82
N ARG A 62 -11.06 3.17 3.11
CA ARG A 62 -10.94 2.83 1.67
C ARG A 62 -10.52 4.00 0.79
N ARG A 63 -10.94 5.22 1.15
CA ARG A 63 -10.54 6.46 0.48
C ARG A 63 -9.02 6.67 0.51
N LEU A 64 -8.36 6.31 1.61
CA LEU A 64 -6.90 6.39 1.74
C LEU A 64 -6.18 5.52 0.70
N ILE A 65 -6.75 4.34 0.38
CA ILE A 65 -6.21 3.44 -0.63
C ILE A 65 -6.33 4.08 -2.01
N ALA A 66 -7.50 4.64 -2.32
CA ALA A 66 -7.74 5.31 -3.61
C ALA A 66 -6.89 6.58 -3.80
N GLU A 67 -6.58 7.29 -2.71
CA GLU A 67 -5.72 8.49 -2.75
C GLU A 67 -4.22 8.15 -2.81
N ALA A 68 -3.80 6.99 -2.28
CA ALA A 68 -2.40 6.60 -2.23
C ALA A 68 -1.90 5.82 -3.45
N ILE A 69 -2.80 5.15 -4.19
CA ILE A 69 -2.43 4.20 -5.25
C ILE A 69 -2.88 4.75 -6.62
N ASP A 70 -1.93 5.31 -7.36
CA ASP A 70 -2.17 5.85 -8.70
C ASP A 70 -2.12 4.78 -9.80
N LEU A 71 -1.28 3.74 -9.64
CA LEU A 71 -1.03 2.73 -10.67
C LEU A 71 -0.83 1.35 -10.04
N ILE A 72 -1.41 0.34 -10.66
CA ILE A 72 -1.17 -1.07 -10.34
C ILE A 72 -0.72 -1.79 -11.61
N VAL A 73 0.48 -2.38 -11.53
CA VAL A 73 0.99 -3.28 -12.56
C VAL A 73 0.83 -4.70 -12.03
N PHE A 74 0.02 -5.51 -12.72
CA PHE A 74 -0.09 -6.94 -12.43
C PHE A 74 0.77 -7.72 -13.41
N ILE A 75 1.68 -8.53 -12.87
CA ILE A 75 2.51 -9.44 -13.64
C ILE A 75 1.90 -10.83 -13.50
N ALA A 76 1.36 -11.36 -14.59
CA ALA A 76 0.81 -12.70 -14.60
C ALA A 76 1.93 -13.73 -14.37
N GLY A 77 1.64 -14.74 -13.54
CA GLY A 77 2.49 -15.92 -13.42
C GLY A 77 2.55 -16.70 -14.74
N ARG A 78 3.61 -17.50 -14.89
CA ARG A 78 3.72 -18.48 -15.99
C ARG A 78 2.79 -19.66 -15.76
#